data_AF-A0A2U3I2B1-F1
#
_entry.id   AF-A0A2U3I2B1-F1
#
_cell.length_a   1.000
_cell.length_b   1.000
_cell.length_c   1.000
_cell.angle_alpha   90.00
_cell.angle_beta   90.00
_cell.angle_gamma   90.00
#
_symmetry.space_group_name_H-M   'P 1'
#
loop_
_entity.id
_entity.type
_entity.pdbx_description
1 polymer ?
#
loop_
_entity_poly.entity_id
_entity_poly.type
_entity_poly.pdbx_seq_one_letter_code
_entity_poly.pdbx_strand_id
1 'polypeptide(L)'
;MKTAADSVFSSDECRWQAVVDRDERADGAFFFAVRTTGVFCRPSCASRAPRRENVEFFPTTDAAVAAGYRACKRCQPTSLPRELAIVERACKVLDADPQQRMTLAQLSDAVHVSPFHLQRLFSRIVGISPRQYQAAQRAGVLRDALQRGRDVTRATHDAGFGSPSRMYEAVPAELGMTPSAYKRKGAGLTVRFATAATPLGTVLVAATDKGVCKIAFGDDANTLAEQLAADFAQAERVEDSTKMEPFIAQIRAYLQGTRERFDLPLDIGATAFQRRVWDALRSIPYGQTRSYTEIAESLGSPRAVRAVANACASNPVALAIPCHRVIGKDGAIAGYRWGKPRKEALLETERARNETNEVA
;
A
#
# COMPACT_ATOMS: atom_id res chain seq x y z
N MET A 1 0.33 16.51 -14.88
CA MET A 1 -0.89 17.31 -15.13
C MET A 1 -1.14 18.19 -13.91
N LYS A 2 -1.38 19.50 -14.11
CA LYS A 2 -1.71 20.43 -13.02
C LYS A 2 -3.06 20.08 -12.41
N THR A 3 -3.17 20.09 -11.09
CA THR A 3 -4.43 19.92 -10.36
C THR A 3 -5.15 21.25 -10.20
N ALA A 4 -6.48 21.22 -10.00
CA ALA A 4 -7.36 22.40 -10.02
C ALA A 4 -7.10 23.46 -8.92
N ALA A 5 -6.14 23.25 -8.02
CA ALA A 5 -5.69 24.27 -7.06
C ALA A 5 -4.74 25.31 -7.68
N ASP A 6 -4.07 25.00 -8.79
CA ASP A 6 -3.10 25.88 -9.46
C ASP A 6 -3.71 27.16 -10.06
N SER A 7 -5.03 27.21 -10.24
CA SER A 7 -5.70 28.36 -10.90
C SER A 7 -5.87 29.57 -9.98
N VAL A 8 -6.07 29.35 -8.67
CA VAL A 8 -6.46 30.40 -7.70
C VAL A 8 -5.27 31.26 -7.28
N PHE A 9 -4.08 30.67 -7.14
CA PHE A 9 -2.84 31.35 -6.70
C PHE A 9 -1.84 31.53 -7.85
N SER A 10 -2.37 31.82 -9.03
CA SER A 10 -1.65 31.89 -10.31
C SER A 10 -0.84 33.19 -10.51
N SER A 11 -1.22 34.28 -9.83
CA SER A 11 -0.48 35.55 -9.84
C SER A 11 0.16 35.86 -8.48
N ASP A 12 1.21 36.66 -8.50
CA ASP A 12 1.89 37.14 -7.28
C ASP A 12 1.01 38.05 -6.41
N GLU A 13 0.01 38.70 -6.99
CA GLU A 13 -0.96 39.51 -6.24
C GLU A 13 -1.98 38.64 -5.51
N CYS A 14 -2.50 37.58 -6.14
CA CYS A 14 -3.34 36.58 -5.46
C CYS A 14 -2.58 35.86 -4.34
N ARG A 15 -1.29 35.56 -4.56
CA ARG A 15 -0.41 34.98 -3.53
C ARG A 15 -0.18 35.95 -2.38
N TRP A 16 0.04 37.23 -2.67
CA TRP A 16 0.19 38.25 -1.64
C TRP A 16 -1.07 38.41 -0.80
N GLN A 17 -2.23 38.52 -1.45
CA GLN A 17 -3.52 38.63 -0.76
C GLN A 17 -3.76 37.43 0.16
N ALA A 18 -3.47 36.20 -0.28
CA ALA A 18 -3.56 35.00 0.54
C ALA A 18 -2.61 35.00 1.76
N VAL A 19 -1.45 35.68 1.70
CA VAL A 19 -0.55 35.88 2.86
C VAL A 19 -1.08 36.96 3.81
N VAL A 20 -1.72 38.01 3.30
CA VAL A 20 -2.35 39.05 4.11
C VAL A 20 -3.55 38.48 4.87
N ASP A 21 -4.41 37.72 4.18
CA ASP A 21 -5.62 37.10 4.73
C ASP A 21 -5.34 35.83 5.56
N ARG A 22 -4.10 35.32 5.49
CA ARG A 22 -3.66 34.05 6.10
C ARG A 22 -4.52 32.85 5.68
N ASP A 23 -4.83 32.76 4.39
CA ASP A 23 -5.73 31.75 3.84
C ASP A 23 -5.13 30.34 3.98
N GLU A 24 -5.72 29.52 4.86
CA GLU A 24 -5.32 28.12 5.07
C GLU A 24 -5.43 27.26 3.79
N ARG A 25 -6.23 27.66 2.80
CA ARG A 25 -6.37 26.96 1.51
C ARG A 25 -5.15 27.15 0.60
N ALA A 26 -4.32 28.15 0.88
CA ALA A 26 -3.08 28.41 0.16
C ALA A 26 -1.89 27.59 0.70
N ASP A 27 -2.01 26.98 1.88
CA ASP A 27 -0.95 26.17 2.49
C ASP A 27 -0.64 24.94 1.62
N GLY A 28 0.58 24.90 1.07
CA GLY A 28 1.05 23.83 0.19
C GLY A 28 0.79 24.08 -1.31
N ALA A 29 0.04 25.12 -1.68
CA ALA A 29 -0.01 25.62 -3.06
C ALA A 29 1.21 26.49 -3.39
N PHE A 30 1.69 27.27 -2.41
CA PHE A 30 2.96 27.98 -2.46
C PHE A 30 3.49 28.28 -1.04
N PHE A 31 4.70 28.82 -0.97
CA PHE A 31 5.37 29.28 0.24
C PHE A 31 5.86 30.71 0.01
N PHE A 32 5.97 31.52 1.07
CA PHE A 32 6.53 32.86 0.98
C PHE A 32 7.79 33.00 1.83
N ALA A 33 8.79 33.71 1.34
CA ALA A 33 10.04 33.99 2.04
C ALA A 33 10.22 35.49 2.26
N VAL A 34 10.91 35.86 3.35
CA VAL A 34 11.11 37.25 3.78
C VAL A 34 12.60 37.57 3.77
N ARG A 35 13.05 38.31 2.73
CA ARG A 35 14.45 38.65 2.44
C ARG A 35 15.23 39.11 3.67
N THR A 36 14.67 40.08 4.41
CA THR A 36 15.30 40.69 5.60
C THR A 36 15.50 39.77 6.79
N THR A 37 14.83 38.61 6.84
CA THR A 37 14.95 37.65 7.96
C THR A 37 15.57 36.32 7.55
N GLY A 38 15.74 36.09 6.24
CA GLY A 38 16.16 34.81 5.68
C GLY A 38 15.18 33.66 5.97
N VAL A 39 13.91 33.93 6.33
CA VAL A 39 12.93 32.91 6.74
C VAL A 39 11.84 32.74 5.70
N PHE A 40 11.45 31.49 5.42
CA PHE A 40 10.24 31.15 4.66
C PHE A 40 9.14 30.49 5.49
N CYS A 41 7.90 30.69 5.06
CA CYS A 41 6.65 30.43 5.77
C CYS A 41 5.60 29.81 4.84
N ARG A 42 4.55 29.23 5.43
CA ARG A 42 3.27 28.97 4.73
C ARG A 42 2.39 30.23 4.74
N PRO A 43 1.47 30.41 3.76
CA PRO A 43 0.56 31.56 3.71
C PRO A 43 -0.24 31.80 5.00
N SER A 44 -0.74 30.74 5.66
CA SER A 44 -1.47 30.81 6.94
C SER A 44 -0.66 31.33 8.14
N CYS A 45 0.66 31.56 7.99
CA CYS A 45 1.55 31.76 9.12
C CYS A 45 1.22 33.00 9.96
N ALA A 46 0.88 32.77 11.22
CA ALA A 46 0.61 33.81 12.22
C ALA A 46 1.84 34.68 12.63
N SER A 47 2.95 34.63 11.88
CA SER A 47 4.07 35.56 12.03
C SER A 47 3.61 37.03 11.85
N ARG A 48 4.43 37.97 12.34
CA ARG A 48 4.25 39.40 12.04
C ARG A 48 4.26 39.57 10.52
N ALA A 49 3.31 40.33 9.98
CA ALA A 49 3.21 40.57 8.55
C ALA A 49 4.51 41.23 8.05
N PRO A 50 5.20 40.65 7.05
CA PRO A 50 6.32 41.30 6.39
C PRO A 50 5.82 42.46 5.51
N ARG A 51 6.72 43.36 5.08
CA ARG A 51 6.40 44.32 4.02
C ARG A 51 6.44 43.63 2.66
N ARG A 52 5.49 43.94 1.77
CA ARG A 52 5.37 43.37 0.41
C ARG A 52 6.68 43.37 -0.39
N GLU A 53 7.44 44.45 -0.27
CA GLU A 53 8.74 44.67 -0.92
C GLU A 53 9.80 43.61 -0.57
N ASN A 54 9.70 43.01 0.61
CA ASN A 54 10.65 42.04 1.15
C ASN A 54 10.20 40.58 0.95
N VAL A 55 9.12 40.34 0.20
CA VAL A 55 8.47 39.03 0.08
C VAL A 55 8.71 38.43 -1.30
N GLU A 56 9.01 37.13 -1.31
CA GLU A 56 9.25 36.31 -2.49
C GLU A 56 8.46 35.00 -2.39
N PHE A 57 7.97 34.47 -3.51
CA PHE A 57 7.11 33.27 -3.51
C PHE A 57 7.81 32.06 -4.15
N PHE A 58 7.61 30.89 -3.57
CA PHE A 58 8.20 29.62 -3.99
C PHE A 58 7.11 28.54 -4.15
N PRO A 59 7.16 27.70 -5.19
CA PRO A 59 6.17 26.65 -5.39
C PRO A 59 6.36 25.47 -4.41
N THR A 60 7.57 25.25 -3.90
CA THR A 60 7.90 24.15 -2.98
C THR A 60 8.81 24.62 -1.86
N THR A 61 8.86 23.86 -0.76
CA THR A 61 9.82 24.08 0.32
C THR A 61 11.27 24.00 -0.15
N ASP A 62 11.53 23.10 -1.08
CA ASP A 62 12.88 22.77 -1.52
C ASP A 62 13.44 23.89 -2.41
N ALA A 63 12.58 24.54 -3.21
CA ALA A 63 12.95 25.75 -3.96
C ALA A 63 13.31 26.92 -3.02
N ALA A 64 12.58 27.09 -1.91
CA ALA A 64 12.90 28.12 -0.91
C ALA A 64 14.21 27.83 -0.16
N VAL A 65 14.49 26.55 0.16
CA VAL A 65 15.76 26.13 0.77
C VAL A 65 16.94 26.29 -0.20
N ALA A 66 16.77 25.92 -1.47
CA ALA A 66 17.78 26.11 -2.52
C ALA A 66 18.10 27.60 -2.76
N ALA A 67 17.12 28.49 -2.59
CA ALA A 67 17.30 29.94 -2.59
C ALA A 67 17.91 30.52 -1.29
N GLY A 68 18.35 29.67 -0.35
CA GLY A 68 19.06 30.06 0.87
C GLY A 68 18.18 30.42 2.08
N TYR A 69 16.84 30.26 1.99
CA TYR A 69 15.94 30.59 3.08
C TYR A 69 15.78 29.43 4.08
N ARG A 70 15.75 29.74 5.38
CA ARG A 70 15.52 28.77 6.46
C ARG A 70 14.03 28.64 6.78
N ALA A 71 13.58 27.44 7.12
CA ALA A 71 12.20 27.18 7.50
C ALA A 71 11.79 27.96 8.77
N CYS A 72 10.62 28.59 8.76
CA CYS A 72 10.06 29.29 9.92
C CYS A 72 9.81 28.34 11.08
N LYS A 73 10.40 28.60 12.25
CA LYS A 73 10.20 27.80 13.47
C LYS A 73 8.75 27.83 14.01
N ARG A 74 7.93 28.80 13.58
CA ARG A 74 6.55 29.00 14.06
C ARG A 74 5.51 28.20 13.27
N CYS A 75 5.42 28.37 11.95
CA CYS A 75 4.51 27.56 11.10
C CYS A 75 5.14 26.25 10.61
N GLN A 76 6.46 26.09 10.76
CA GLN A 76 7.22 24.89 10.41
C GLN A 76 6.84 24.38 9.00
N PRO A 77 7.10 25.16 7.94
CA PRO A 77 6.53 24.90 6.61
C PRO A 77 6.92 23.53 6.06
N THR A 78 8.11 23.04 6.40
CA THR A 78 8.67 21.71 6.07
C THR A 78 8.17 20.55 6.95
N SER A 79 7.48 20.84 8.05
CA SER A 79 6.82 19.81 8.86
C SER A 79 5.58 19.30 8.14
N LEU A 80 5.23 18.03 8.34
CA LEU A 80 3.94 17.51 7.91
C LEU A 80 2.80 18.29 8.59
N PRO A 81 1.61 18.43 7.96
CA PRO A 81 0.40 18.84 8.66
C PRO A 81 0.26 18.08 9.98
N ARG A 82 -0.15 18.76 11.06
CA ARG A 82 -0.13 18.24 12.45
C ARG A 82 -0.70 16.82 12.54
N GLU A 83 -1.80 16.60 11.85
CA GLU A 83 -2.50 15.32 11.64
C GLU A 83 -1.61 14.21 11.05
N LEU A 84 -0.92 14.47 9.94
CA LEU A 84 0.01 13.53 9.31
C LEU A 84 1.24 13.29 10.21
N ALA A 85 1.72 14.31 10.92
CA ALA A 85 2.82 14.16 11.88
C ALA A 85 2.44 13.27 13.10
N ILE A 86 1.18 13.32 13.56
CA ILE A 86 0.66 12.42 14.60
C ILE A 86 0.68 10.97 14.10
N VAL A 87 0.16 10.72 12.89
CA VAL A 87 0.13 9.38 12.30
C VAL A 87 1.54 8.83 12.03
N GLU A 88 2.45 9.66 11.54
CA GLU A 88 3.84 9.24 11.32
C GLU A 88 4.55 8.88 12.64
N ARG A 89 4.36 9.65 13.71
CA ARG A 89 4.87 9.27 15.05
C ARG A 89 4.25 7.97 15.53
N ALA A 90 2.95 7.75 15.29
CA ALA A 90 2.28 6.51 15.65
C ALA A 90 2.86 5.32 14.89
N CYS A 91 3.08 5.43 13.57
CA CYS A 91 3.79 4.40 12.81
C CYS A 91 5.20 4.18 13.37
N LYS A 92 6.01 5.23 13.60
CA LYS A 92 7.37 5.10 14.15
C LYS A 92 7.43 4.37 15.50
N VAL A 93 6.45 4.60 16.37
CA VAL A 93 6.33 3.91 17.67
C VAL A 93 6.00 2.43 17.47
N LEU A 94 5.05 2.10 16.58
CA LEU A 94 4.68 0.71 16.25
C LEU A 94 5.76 -0.04 15.46
N ASP A 95 6.57 0.69 14.71
CA ASP A 95 7.66 0.19 13.86
C ASP A 95 8.95 -0.12 14.66
N ALA A 96 9.07 0.39 15.88
CA ALA A 96 10.26 0.27 16.72
C ALA A 96 10.41 -1.12 17.35
N ASP A 97 9.29 -1.69 17.83
CA ASP A 97 9.20 -3.08 18.25
C ASP A 97 7.90 -3.70 17.69
N PRO A 98 7.97 -4.40 16.54
CA PRO A 98 6.81 -5.07 15.97
C PRO A 98 6.26 -6.23 16.82
N GLN A 99 7.04 -6.81 17.73
CA GLN A 99 6.62 -7.94 18.58
C GLN A 99 5.82 -7.44 19.79
N GLN A 100 6.18 -6.27 20.34
CA GLN A 100 5.43 -5.65 21.42
C GLN A 100 4.00 -5.26 21.00
N ARG A 101 3.01 -5.66 21.80
CA ARG A 101 1.61 -5.22 21.60
C ARG A 101 1.39 -3.91 22.36
N MET A 102 1.08 -2.84 21.63
CA MET A 102 0.62 -1.58 22.23
C MET A 102 -0.89 -1.45 22.12
N THR A 103 -1.55 -1.20 23.24
CA THR A 103 -2.96 -0.78 23.25
C THR A 103 -3.11 0.58 22.57
N LEU A 104 -4.33 0.88 22.10
CA LEU A 104 -4.63 2.19 21.51
C LEU A 104 -4.37 3.34 22.49
N ALA A 105 -4.56 3.13 23.80
CA ALA A 105 -4.26 4.10 24.85
C ALA A 105 -2.75 4.37 24.96
N GLN A 106 -1.92 3.32 25.13
CA GLN A 106 -0.46 3.47 25.19
C GLN A 106 0.11 4.13 23.94
N LEU A 107 -0.42 3.79 22.76
CA LEU A 107 -0.02 4.43 21.51
C LEU A 107 -0.46 5.91 21.46
N SER A 108 -1.67 6.22 21.94
CA SER A 108 -2.18 7.60 21.94
C SER A 108 -1.43 8.50 22.93
N ASP A 109 -1.00 7.95 24.07
CA ASP A 109 -0.14 8.62 25.04
C ASP A 109 1.24 8.92 24.42
N ALA A 110 1.83 7.94 23.73
CA ALA A 110 3.12 8.07 23.04
C ALA A 110 3.12 9.08 21.88
N VAL A 111 1.95 9.47 21.35
CA VAL A 111 1.82 10.50 20.30
C VAL A 111 1.08 11.78 20.73
N HIS A 112 0.71 11.85 22.02
CA HIS A 112 0.05 12.97 22.69
C HIS A 112 -1.28 13.41 22.06
N VAL A 113 -2.17 12.46 21.81
CA VAL A 113 -3.56 12.71 21.36
C VAL A 113 -4.54 11.75 22.04
N SER A 114 -5.85 11.99 21.95
CA SER A 114 -6.83 11.06 22.51
C SER A 114 -6.94 9.76 21.69
N PRO A 115 -7.26 8.60 22.33
CA PRO A 115 -7.42 7.31 21.65
C PRO A 115 -8.38 7.37 20.45
N PHE A 116 -9.54 8.03 20.63
CA PHE A 116 -10.57 8.15 19.60
C PHE A 116 -10.13 9.03 18.42
N HIS A 117 -9.44 10.14 18.69
CA HIS A 117 -8.89 10.99 17.64
C HIS A 117 -7.81 10.23 16.86
N LEU A 118 -6.88 9.56 17.54
CA LEU A 118 -5.85 8.74 16.88
C LEU A 118 -6.45 7.64 16.02
N GLN A 119 -7.41 6.86 16.53
CA GLN A 119 -8.07 5.79 15.79
C GLN A 119 -8.68 6.29 14.48
N ARG A 120 -9.46 7.38 14.55
CA ARG A 120 -10.15 7.97 13.38
C ARG A 120 -9.14 8.58 12.40
N LEU A 121 -8.13 9.26 12.92
CA LEU A 121 -7.11 9.94 12.14
C LEU A 121 -6.18 8.96 11.40
N PHE A 122 -5.67 7.97 12.12
CA PHE A 122 -4.80 6.91 11.59
C PHE A 122 -5.56 6.06 10.56
N SER A 123 -6.81 5.68 10.84
CA SER A 123 -7.65 4.95 9.86
C SER A 123 -7.94 5.77 8.60
N ARG A 124 -8.15 7.09 8.72
CA ARG A 124 -8.37 7.99 7.57
C ARG A 124 -7.13 8.14 6.69
N ILE A 125 -5.94 8.21 7.30
CA ILE A 125 -4.68 8.48 6.59
C ILE A 125 -4.00 7.21 6.08
N VAL A 126 -3.92 6.16 6.92
CA VAL A 126 -3.26 4.88 6.59
C VAL A 126 -4.22 3.88 5.93
N GLY A 127 -5.53 4.12 6.02
CA GLY A 127 -6.57 3.24 5.47
C GLY A 127 -6.89 2.00 6.31
N ILE A 128 -6.18 1.78 7.42
CA ILE A 128 -6.39 0.73 8.43
C ILE A 128 -6.16 1.29 9.83
N SER A 129 -6.69 0.64 10.86
CA SER A 129 -6.50 1.05 12.26
C SER A 129 -5.10 0.72 12.80
N PRO A 130 -4.64 1.39 13.88
CA PRO A 130 -3.36 1.07 14.53
C PRO A 130 -3.24 -0.39 15.01
N ARG A 131 -4.35 -1.03 15.42
CA ARG A 131 -4.35 -2.45 15.81
C ARG A 131 -4.11 -3.37 14.62
N GLN A 132 -4.76 -3.11 13.49
CA GLN A 132 -4.56 -3.84 12.23
C GLN A 132 -3.13 -3.63 11.69
N TYR A 133 -2.59 -2.42 11.83
CA TYR A 133 -1.21 -2.09 11.46
C TYR A 133 -0.19 -2.95 12.23
N GLN A 134 -0.30 -3.02 13.56
CA GLN A 134 0.53 -3.91 14.39
C GLN A 134 0.40 -5.39 14.00
N ALA A 135 -0.82 -5.86 13.76
CA ALA A 135 -1.07 -7.25 13.36
C ALA A 135 -0.38 -7.60 12.03
N ALA A 136 -0.42 -6.69 11.06
CA ALA A 136 0.25 -6.86 9.77
C ALA A 136 1.78 -6.93 9.91
N GLN A 137 2.38 -6.14 10.81
CA GLN A 137 3.83 -6.18 11.04
C GLN A 137 4.30 -7.46 11.74
N ARG A 138 3.58 -7.94 12.77
CA ARG A 138 3.88 -9.25 13.40
C ARG A 138 3.84 -10.38 12.39
N ALA A 139 2.84 -10.39 11.50
CA ALA A 139 2.74 -11.36 10.42
C ALA A 139 3.92 -11.25 9.42
N GLY A 140 4.50 -10.05 9.24
CA GLY A 140 5.75 -9.85 8.49
C GLY A 140 6.95 -10.51 9.18
N VAL A 141 7.23 -10.12 10.44
CA VAL A 141 8.37 -10.65 11.20
C VAL A 141 8.32 -12.18 11.35
N LEU A 142 7.12 -12.75 11.53
CA LEU A 142 6.95 -14.21 11.58
C LEU A 142 7.29 -14.87 10.24
N ARG A 143 6.86 -14.32 9.10
CA ARG A 143 7.24 -14.83 7.77
C ARG A 143 8.75 -14.75 7.55
N ASP A 144 9.38 -13.63 7.91
CA ASP A 144 10.82 -13.42 7.78
C ASP A 144 11.64 -14.32 8.72
N ALA A 145 11.07 -14.77 9.84
CA ALA A 145 11.68 -15.74 10.75
C ALA A 145 11.59 -17.18 10.21
N LEU A 146 10.43 -17.57 9.68
CA LEU A 146 10.20 -18.88 9.07
C LEU A 146 11.04 -19.06 7.79
N GLN A 147 11.18 -18.01 6.96
CA GLN A 147 12.05 -18.03 5.77
C GLN A 147 13.55 -18.15 6.09
N ARG A 148 13.96 -17.88 7.33
CA ARG A 148 15.34 -18.06 7.81
C ARG A 148 15.58 -19.41 8.51
N GLY A 149 14.66 -20.37 8.34
CA GLY A 149 14.84 -21.75 8.81
C GLY A 149 14.90 -21.90 10.34
N ARG A 150 14.43 -20.92 11.11
CA ARG A 150 14.35 -21.05 12.57
C ARG A 150 13.12 -21.87 12.97
N ASP A 151 13.32 -22.71 13.98
CA ASP A 151 12.32 -23.63 14.53
C ASP A 151 10.95 -22.92 14.72
N VAL A 152 9.94 -23.46 14.04
CA VAL A 152 8.56 -22.93 13.97
C VAL A 152 7.99 -22.68 15.36
N THR A 153 8.33 -23.55 16.32
CA THR A 153 7.86 -23.51 17.71
C THR A 153 8.38 -22.27 18.43
N ARG A 154 9.68 -21.97 18.27
CA ARG A 154 10.34 -20.82 18.89
C ARG A 154 9.98 -19.51 18.19
N ALA A 155 9.88 -19.51 16.85
CA ALA A 155 9.45 -18.35 16.08
C ALA A 155 8.02 -17.88 16.44
N THR A 156 7.13 -18.83 16.78
CA THR A 156 5.75 -18.54 17.22
C THR A 156 5.73 -17.89 18.62
N HIS A 157 6.55 -18.40 19.55
CA HIS A 157 6.70 -17.86 20.90
C HIS A 157 7.33 -16.45 20.88
N ASP A 158 8.44 -16.28 20.17
CA ASP A 158 9.16 -15.00 20.03
C ASP A 158 8.30 -13.93 19.36
N ALA A 159 7.35 -14.30 18.48
CA ALA A 159 6.38 -13.38 17.87
C ALA A 159 5.18 -13.01 18.77
N GLY A 160 5.17 -13.43 20.04
CA GLY A 160 4.12 -13.06 21.00
C GLY A 160 2.79 -13.78 20.79
N PHE A 161 2.82 -15.00 20.24
CA PHE A 161 1.65 -15.87 20.10
C PHE A 161 1.78 -17.07 21.06
N GLY A 162 1.04 -17.04 22.16
CA GLY A 162 1.14 -18.07 23.22
C GLY A 162 0.70 -19.49 22.84
N SER A 163 0.15 -19.71 21.64
CA SER A 163 0.07 -21.04 21.01
C SER A 163 -0.22 -20.93 19.49
N PRO A 164 0.10 -21.96 18.69
CA PRO A 164 -0.26 -22.03 17.28
C PRO A 164 -1.78 -22.01 17.03
N SER A 165 -2.60 -22.55 17.95
CA SER A 165 -4.07 -22.55 17.77
C SER A 165 -4.67 -21.15 17.91
N ARG A 166 -4.15 -20.34 18.85
CA ARG A 166 -4.57 -18.94 19.04
C ARG A 166 -4.16 -18.01 17.89
N MET A 167 -3.23 -18.42 17.03
CA MET A 167 -2.91 -17.75 15.76
C MET A 167 -4.11 -17.73 14.81
N TYR A 168 -4.90 -18.80 14.76
CA TYR A 168 -6.05 -18.93 13.87
C TYR A 168 -7.36 -18.41 14.48
N GLU A 169 -7.50 -18.46 15.80
CA GLU A 169 -8.70 -17.95 16.51
C GLU A 169 -8.75 -16.43 16.66
N ALA A 170 -7.60 -15.75 16.79
CA ALA A 170 -7.56 -14.30 17.02
C ALA A 170 -7.82 -13.47 15.74
N VAL A 171 -7.46 -13.99 14.57
CA VAL A 171 -7.52 -13.22 13.30
C VAL A 171 -8.95 -12.85 12.86
N PRO A 172 -9.98 -13.71 12.96
CA PRO A 172 -11.34 -13.37 12.51
C PRO A 172 -12.05 -12.30 13.35
N ALA A 173 -11.82 -12.28 14.67
CA ALA A 173 -12.51 -11.35 15.58
C ALA A 173 -11.85 -9.97 15.66
N GLU A 174 -10.54 -9.88 15.45
CA GLU A 174 -9.76 -8.64 15.69
C GLU A 174 -9.68 -7.70 14.46
N LEU A 175 -10.20 -8.10 13.30
CA LEU A 175 -10.06 -7.34 12.04
C LEU A 175 -11.21 -6.37 11.69
N GLY A 176 -12.24 -6.22 12.52
CA GLY A 176 -13.22 -5.13 12.41
C GLY A 176 -13.96 -5.04 11.06
N MET A 177 -14.74 -6.08 10.74
CA MET A 177 -15.24 -6.37 9.39
C MET A 177 -16.69 -5.92 9.09
N THR A 178 -16.91 -5.52 7.82
CA THR A 178 -18.11 -5.78 6.96
C THR A 178 -19.45 -5.09 7.32
N PRO A 179 -20.39 -4.96 6.36
CA PRO A 179 -21.25 -6.07 5.90
C PRO A 179 -21.04 -6.41 4.39
N SER A 180 -21.45 -7.54 3.81
CA SER A 180 -22.05 -8.77 4.38
C SER A 180 -21.32 -10.06 3.93
N ALA A 181 -21.10 -10.27 2.62
CA ALA A 181 -20.78 -11.58 2.03
C ALA A 181 -19.48 -12.22 2.54
N TYR A 182 -18.42 -11.42 2.71
CA TYR A 182 -17.14 -11.89 3.27
C TYR A 182 -17.24 -12.22 4.78
N LYS A 183 -18.18 -11.61 5.52
CA LYS A 183 -18.34 -11.80 6.98
C LYS A 183 -18.66 -13.24 7.35
N ARG A 184 -19.27 -13.98 6.43
CA ARG A 184 -19.66 -15.37 6.63
C ARG A 184 -18.70 -16.36 5.97
N LYS A 185 -17.41 -16.02 5.72
CA LYS A 185 -16.46 -16.83 4.92
C LYS A 185 -17.05 -17.35 3.59
N GLY A 186 -17.89 -16.54 2.95
CA GLY A 186 -18.58 -16.89 1.71
C GLY A 186 -19.97 -17.55 1.85
N ALA A 187 -20.58 -17.66 3.03
CA ALA A 187 -21.91 -18.27 3.14
C ALA A 187 -22.97 -17.56 2.27
N GLY A 188 -23.60 -18.33 1.39
CA GLY A 188 -24.51 -17.84 0.33
C GLY A 188 -23.80 -17.40 -0.96
N LEU A 189 -22.52 -17.72 -1.14
CA LEU A 189 -21.80 -17.61 -2.42
C LEU A 189 -21.44 -19.00 -2.93
N THR A 190 -21.56 -19.19 -4.24
CA THR A 190 -20.91 -20.27 -4.98
C THR A 190 -19.58 -19.74 -5.52
N VAL A 191 -18.47 -20.40 -5.16
CA VAL A 191 -17.12 -20.11 -5.65
C VAL A 191 -16.72 -21.24 -6.58
N ARG A 192 -16.66 -20.95 -7.88
CA ARG A 192 -16.15 -21.90 -8.88
C ARG A 192 -14.64 -21.79 -8.93
N PHE A 193 -13.94 -22.91 -9.02
CA PHE A 193 -12.49 -22.94 -9.12
C PHE A 193 -12.00 -24.06 -10.02
N ALA A 194 -10.75 -23.97 -10.44
CA ALA A 194 -10.03 -25.04 -11.12
C ALA A 194 -8.52 -24.84 -10.95
N THR A 195 -7.76 -25.91 -11.19
CA THR A 195 -6.30 -25.86 -11.22
C THR A 195 -5.74 -26.22 -12.59
N ALA A 196 -4.55 -25.72 -12.92
CA ALA A 196 -3.85 -26.05 -14.16
C ALA A 196 -2.32 -25.97 -13.99
N ALA A 197 -1.60 -26.80 -14.75
CA ALA A 197 -0.15 -26.72 -14.83
C ALA A 197 0.31 -25.50 -15.65
N THR A 198 1.38 -24.85 -15.21
CA THR A 198 2.02 -23.70 -15.87
C THR A 198 3.55 -23.79 -15.74
N PRO A 199 4.33 -22.98 -16.48
CA PRO A 199 5.78 -22.85 -16.27
C PRO A 199 6.19 -22.41 -14.85
N LEU A 200 5.26 -21.86 -14.06
CA LEU A 200 5.47 -21.47 -12.66
C LEU A 200 4.92 -22.51 -11.66
N GLY A 201 4.72 -23.76 -12.10
CA GLY A 201 4.03 -24.80 -11.32
C GLY A 201 2.51 -24.70 -11.47
N THR A 202 1.77 -25.16 -10.46
CA THR A 202 0.31 -25.19 -10.49
C THR A 202 -0.27 -23.81 -10.23
N VAL A 203 -1.23 -23.38 -11.06
CA VAL A 203 -2.09 -22.23 -10.79
C VAL A 203 -3.48 -22.70 -10.37
N LEU A 204 -4.06 -22.05 -9.35
CA LEU A 204 -5.49 -22.12 -9.03
C LEU A 204 -6.13 -20.79 -9.40
N VAL A 205 -7.25 -20.85 -10.11
CA VAL A 205 -8.15 -19.72 -10.37
C VAL A 205 -9.47 -20.00 -9.69
N ALA A 206 -10.04 -19.00 -9.00
CA ALA A 206 -11.39 -19.05 -8.46
C ALA A 206 -12.17 -17.75 -8.71
N ALA A 207 -13.46 -17.90 -8.96
CA ALA A 207 -14.39 -16.80 -9.25
C ALA A 207 -15.75 -17.00 -8.57
N THR A 208 -16.37 -15.88 -8.21
CA THR A 208 -17.81 -15.79 -7.90
C THR A 208 -18.58 -15.44 -9.18
N ASP A 209 -19.91 -15.37 -9.11
CA ASP A 209 -20.74 -14.87 -10.22
C ASP A 209 -20.46 -13.39 -10.58
N LYS A 210 -19.66 -12.66 -9.79
CA LYS A 210 -19.26 -11.27 -10.06
C LYS A 210 -17.88 -11.14 -10.71
N GLY A 211 -17.04 -12.17 -10.64
CA GLY A 211 -15.68 -12.12 -11.17
C GLY A 211 -14.67 -12.96 -10.38
N VAL A 212 -13.42 -12.92 -10.84
CA VAL A 212 -12.28 -13.62 -10.26
C VAL A 212 -11.98 -13.06 -8.87
N CYS A 213 -12.00 -13.92 -7.86
CA CYS A 213 -11.76 -13.57 -6.47
C CYS A 213 -10.38 -14.05 -5.96
N LYS A 214 -9.78 -15.07 -6.62
CA LYS A 214 -8.45 -15.59 -6.29
C LYS A 214 -7.71 -16.10 -7.54
N ILE A 215 -6.43 -15.75 -7.65
CA ILE A 215 -5.46 -16.40 -8.54
C ILE A 215 -4.21 -16.67 -7.70
N ALA A 216 -3.82 -17.92 -7.55
CA ALA A 216 -2.71 -18.32 -6.71
C ALA A 216 -1.82 -19.36 -7.40
N PHE A 217 -0.49 -19.24 -7.21
CA PHE A 217 0.48 -20.23 -7.67
C PHE A 217 1.00 -21.07 -6.51
N GLY A 218 1.29 -22.33 -6.77
CA GLY A 218 1.87 -23.27 -5.82
C GLY A 218 2.47 -24.47 -6.55
N ASP A 219 3.02 -25.40 -5.78
CA ASP A 219 3.66 -26.59 -6.32
C ASP A 219 2.66 -27.76 -6.47
N ASP A 220 1.63 -27.78 -5.61
CA ASP A 220 0.60 -28.83 -5.55
C ASP A 220 -0.84 -28.24 -5.63
N ALA A 221 -1.73 -28.95 -6.33
CA ALA A 221 -3.12 -28.57 -6.54
C ALA A 221 -3.97 -28.71 -5.27
N ASN A 222 -3.76 -29.77 -4.47
CA ASN A 222 -4.54 -30.03 -3.26
C ASN A 222 -4.30 -28.93 -2.22
N THR A 223 -3.03 -28.58 -1.99
CA THR A 223 -2.59 -27.48 -1.14
C THR A 223 -3.25 -26.15 -1.53
N LEU A 224 -3.39 -25.85 -2.83
CA LEU A 224 -4.08 -24.65 -3.30
C LEU A 224 -5.60 -24.72 -3.05
N ALA A 225 -6.22 -25.88 -3.25
CA ALA A 225 -7.63 -26.11 -2.98
C ALA A 225 -7.96 -26.02 -1.47
N GLU A 226 -7.07 -26.53 -0.60
CA GLU A 226 -7.15 -26.36 0.86
C GLU A 226 -7.02 -24.89 1.28
N GLN A 227 -6.10 -24.13 0.67
CA GLN A 227 -6.01 -22.69 0.91
C GLN A 227 -7.26 -21.94 0.43
N LEU A 228 -7.88 -22.35 -0.67
CA LEU A 228 -9.19 -21.83 -1.10
C LEU A 228 -10.30 -22.22 -0.10
N ALA A 229 -10.27 -23.44 0.42
CA ALA A 229 -11.19 -23.91 1.45
C ALA A 229 -11.06 -23.09 2.74
N ALA A 230 -9.85 -22.74 3.16
CA ALA A 230 -9.61 -21.89 4.34
C ALA A 230 -10.14 -20.45 4.15
N ASP A 231 -9.86 -19.84 2.99
CA ASP A 231 -10.31 -18.48 2.64
C ASP A 231 -11.85 -18.38 2.50
N PHE A 232 -12.49 -19.43 1.96
CA PHE A 232 -13.92 -19.49 1.65
C PHE A 232 -14.64 -20.65 2.37
N ALA A 233 -14.36 -20.85 3.66
CA ALA A 233 -14.78 -22.05 4.42
C ALA A 233 -16.30 -22.21 4.67
N GLN A 234 -17.14 -21.35 4.11
CA GLN A 234 -18.60 -21.45 4.14
C GLN A 234 -19.23 -21.17 2.77
N ALA A 235 -18.43 -20.86 1.74
CA ALA A 235 -18.92 -20.87 0.37
C ALA A 235 -19.19 -22.31 -0.06
N GLU A 236 -20.20 -22.48 -0.91
CA GLU A 236 -20.25 -23.64 -1.78
C GLU A 236 -19.05 -23.53 -2.74
N ARG A 237 -18.17 -24.53 -2.73
CA ARG A 237 -16.97 -24.55 -3.59
C ARG A 237 -17.16 -25.65 -4.62
N VAL A 238 -17.19 -25.26 -5.89
CA VAL A 238 -17.44 -26.15 -7.02
C VAL A 238 -16.21 -26.17 -7.90
N GLU A 239 -15.66 -27.36 -8.16
CA GLU A 239 -14.62 -27.49 -9.18
C GLU A 239 -15.27 -27.47 -10.57
N ASP A 240 -14.89 -26.50 -11.41
CA ASP A 240 -15.50 -26.24 -12.71
C ASP A 240 -14.43 -25.75 -13.70
N SER A 241 -13.67 -26.71 -14.23
CA SER A 241 -12.65 -26.46 -15.25
C SER A 241 -13.20 -25.75 -16.48
N THR A 242 -14.40 -26.11 -16.92
CA THR A 242 -15.06 -25.51 -18.10
C THR A 242 -15.33 -24.02 -17.92
N LYS A 243 -15.82 -23.57 -16.75
CA LYS A 243 -16.04 -22.15 -16.48
C LYS A 243 -14.75 -21.39 -16.17
N MET A 244 -13.72 -22.05 -15.67
CA MET A 244 -12.44 -21.40 -15.36
C MET A 244 -11.45 -21.36 -16.53
N GLU A 245 -11.56 -22.23 -17.54
CA GLU A 245 -10.62 -22.26 -18.68
C GLU A 245 -10.47 -20.91 -19.40
N PRO A 246 -11.50 -20.07 -19.60
CA PRO A 246 -11.32 -18.73 -20.16
C PRO A 246 -10.33 -17.86 -19.38
N PHE A 247 -10.28 -17.99 -18.04
CA PHE A 247 -9.34 -17.26 -17.19
C PHE A 247 -7.95 -17.92 -17.19
N ILE A 248 -7.90 -19.26 -17.14
CA ILE A 248 -6.66 -20.03 -17.21
C ILE A 248 -5.95 -19.82 -18.55
N ALA A 249 -6.71 -19.73 -19.66
CA ALA A 249 -6.18 -19.42 -20.98
C ALA A 249 -5.57 -18.01 -21.06
N GLN A 250 -6.16 -16.99 -20.39
CA GLN A 250 -5.53 -15.67 -20.28
C GLN A 250 -4.20 -15.74 -19.51
N ILE A 251 -4.14 -16.52 -18.43
CA ILE A 251 -2.91 -16.72 -17.64
C ILE A 251 -1.85 -17.46 -18.47
N ARG A 252 -2.23 -18.50 -19.20
CA ARG A 252 -1.33 -19.27 -20.09
C ARG A 252 -0.75 -18.37 -21.19
N ALA A 253 -1.60 -17.58 -21.84
CA ALA A 253 -1.18 -16.59 -22.85
C ALA A 253 -0.24 -15.52 -22.27
N TYR A 254 -0.51 -15.05 -21.04
CA TYR A 254 0.37 -14.09 -20.36
C TYR A 254 1.75 -14.67 -20.06
N LEU A 255 1.81 -15.89 -19.52
CA LEU A 255 3.07 -16.59 -19.24
C LEU A 255 3.84 -16.98 -20.52
N GLN A 256 3.18 -16.99 -21.67
CA GLN A 256 3.78 -17.17 -23.00
C GLN A 256 4.16 -15.83 -23.68
N GLY A 257 3.90 -14.68 -23.04
CA GLY A 257 4.15 -13.37 -23.63
C GLY A 257 3.22 -12.99 -24.80
N THR A 258 2.19 -13.78 -25.09
CA THR A 258 1.17 -13.48 -26.12
C THR A 258 0.04 -12.59 -25.61
N ARG A 259 0.09 -12.20 -24.32
CA ARG A 259 -0.82 -11.26 -23.67
C ARG A 259 -0.08 -10.43 -22.63
N GLU A 260 -0.08 -9.11 -22.79
CA GLU A 260 0.57 -8.20 -21.83
C GLU A 260 -0.38 -7.66 -20.74
N ARG A 261 -1.70 -7.75 -20.96
CA ARG A 261 -2.74 -7.18 -20.10
C ARG A 261 -3.84 -8.18 -19.77
N PHE A 262 -4.28 -8.19 -18.51
CA PHE A 262 -5.48 -8.89 -18.09
C PHE A 262 -6.69 -7.97 -18.18
N ASP A 263 -7.73 -8.43 -18.87
CA ASP A 263 -9.07 -7.89 -18.76
C ASP A 263 -9.94 -8.95 -18.07
N LEU A 264 -9.97 -8.87 -16.74
CA LEU A 264 -10.63 -9.80 -15.85
C LEU A 264 -11.54 -9.00 -14.91
N PRO A 265 -12.84 -9.35 -14.79
CA PRO A 265 -13.67 -8.82 -13.72
C PRO A 265 -13.13 -9.35 -12.38
N LEU A 266 -12.82 -8.46 -11.44
CA LEU A 266 -12.25 -8.82 -10.13
C LEU A 266 -13.26 -8.60 -9.00
N ASP A 267 -13.64 -9.66 -8.30
CA ASP A 267 -14.48 -9.61 -7.10
C ASP A 267 -13.62 -9.77 -5.83
N ILE A 268 -12.86 -8.72 -5.51
CA ILE A 268 -11.87 -8.72 -4.44
C ILE A 268 -12.17 -7.68 -3.36
N GLY A 269 -12.16 -8.13 -2.10
CA GLY A 269 -12.25 -7.28 -0.93
C GLY A 269 -10.96 -6.47 -0.72
N ALA A 270 -11.07 -5.14 -0.72
CA ALA A 270 -9.94 -4.23 -0.56
C ALA A 270 -10.29 -3.09 0.40
N THR A 271 -9.36 -2.74 1.29
CA THR A 271 -9.38 -1.43 1.97
C THR A 271 -9.16 -0.30 0.95
N ALA A 272 -9.53 0.94 1.30
CA ALA A 272 -9.31 2.09 0.44
C ALA A 272 -7.82 2.28 0.06
N PHE A 273 -6.90 2.00 0.99
CA PHE A 273 -5.46 2.05 0.73
C PHE A 273 -5.00 0.90 -0.19
N GLN A 274 -5.41 -0.35 0.09
CA GLN A 274 -5.09 -1.48 -0.80
C GLN A 274 -5.59 -1.26 -2.22
N ARG A 275 -6.81 -0.76 -2.40
CA ARG A 275 -7.38 -0.45 -3.73
C ARG A 275 -6.48 0.53 -4.48
N ARG A 276 -6.14 1.67 -3.85
CA ARG A 276 -5.23 2.67 -4.43
C ARG A 276 -3.86 2.08 -4.79
N VAL A 277 -3.27 1.24 -3.92
CA VAL A 277 -2.02 0.54 -4.25
C VAL A 277 -2.21 -0.37 -5.46
N TRP A 278 -3.21 -1.25 -5.45
CA TRP A 278 -3.46 -2.21 -6.52
C TRP A 278 -3.77 -1.55 -7.86
N ASP A 279 -4.47 -0.42 -7.87
CA ASP A 279 -4.69 0.39 -9.07
C ASP A 279 -3.36 0.98 -9.59
N ALA A 280 -2.49 1.47 -8.70
CA ALA A 280 -1.13 1.90 -9.07
C ALA A 280 -0.29 0.73 -9.61
N LEU A 281 -0.41 -0.48 -9.04
CA LEU A 281 0.26 -1.68 -9.56
C LEU A 281 -0.21 -2.02 -10.98
N ARG A 282 -1.53 -1.99 -11.23
CA ARG A 282 -2.12 -2.23 -12.56
C ARG A 282 -1.71 -1.19 -13.60
N SER A 283 -1.24 -0.01 -13.18
CA SER A 283 -0.70 1.01 -14.08
C SER A 283 0.77 0.78 -14.51
N ILE A 284 1.50 -0.13 -13.85
CA ILE A 284 2.88 -0.48 -14.25
C ILE A 284 2.82 -1.30 -15.55
N PRO A 285 3.44 -0.85 -16.66
CA PRO A 285 3.45 -1.58 -17.93
C PRO A 285 4.11 -2.96 -17.84
N TYR A 286 3.83 -3.82 -18.83
CA TYR A 286 4.56 -5.08 -19.04
C TYR A 286 6.04 -4.79 -19.30
N GLY A 287 6.93 -5.65 -18.81
CA GLY A 287 8.39 -5.44 -18.90
C GLY A 287 8.96 -4.42 -17.90
N GLN A 288 8.13 -3.51 -17.37
CA GLN A 288 8.56 -2.46 -16.45
C GLN A 288 8.48 -2.86 -14.98
N THR A 289 9.35 -2.24 -14.18
CA THR A 289 9.33 -2.35 -12.72
C THR A 289 9.23 -0.99 -12.05
N ARG A 290 8.82 -0.97 -10.79
CA ARG A 290 8.87 0.20 -9.90
C ARG A 290 9.34 -0.23 -8.52
N SER A 291 9.93 0.67 -7.76
CA SER A 291 10.27 0.46 -6.36
C SER A 291 9.06 0.67 -5.45
N TYR A 292 9.07 0.07 -4.26
CA TYR A 292 8.05 0.35 -3.23
C TYR A 292 7.98 1.84 -2.87
N THR A 293 9.09 2.58 -3.03
CA THR A 293 9.18 4.02 -2.78
C THR A 293 8.44 4.82 -3.85
N GLU A 294 8.67 4.56 -5.14
CA GLU A 294 7.96 5.24 -6.25
C GLU A 294 6.44 5.00 -6.21
N ILE A 295 6.01 3.80 -5.78
CA ILE A 295 4.58 3.54 -5.56
C ILE A 295 4.05 4.33 -4.35
N ALA A 296 4.81 4.46 -3.27
CA ALA A 296 4.41 5.29 -2.13
C ALA A 296 4.35 6.80 -2.49
N GLU A 297 5.28 7.27 -3.33
CA GLU A 297 5.34 8.65 -3.83
C GLU A 297 4.21 8.98 -4.81
N SER A 298 3.93 8.11 -5.79
CA SER A 298 2.81 8.31 -6.74
C SER A 298 1.43 8.29 -6.06
N LEU A 299 1.32 7.66 -4.88
CA LEU A 299 0.14 7.72 -4.01
C LEU A 299 0.08 8.97 -3.11
N GLY A 300 1.01 9.92 -3.26
CA GLY A 300 1.11 11.11 -2.41
C GLY A 300 1.43 10.78 -0.96
N SER A 301 2.07 9.64 -0.69
CA SER A 301 2.36 9.14 0.66
C SER A 301 3.79 8.59 0.77
N PRO A 302 4.87 9.39 0.54
CA PRO A 302 6.24 8.88 0.40
C PRO A 302 6.76 8.04 1.58
N ARG A 303 6.23 8.28 2.80
CA ARG A 303 6.61 7.53 4.02
C ARG A 303 5.87 6.20 4.18
N ALA A 304 4.94 5.85 3.29
CA ALA A 304 4.08 4.66 3.37
C ALA A 304 4.69 3.40 2.73
N VAL A 305 6.00 3.38 2.44
CA VAL A 305 6.70 2.27 1.75
C VAL A 305 6.38 0.88 2.35
N ARG A 306 6.39 0.76 3.69
CA ARG A 306 6.03 -0.50 4.39
C ARG A 306 4.56 -0.89 4.22
N ALA A 307 3.66 0.09 4.19
CA ALA A 307 2.23 -0.16 3.94
C ALA A 307 1.98 -0.61 2.49
N VAL A 308 2.69 -0.02 1.51
CA VAL A 308 2.68 -0.46 0.11
C VAL A 308 3.18 -1.90 0.00
N ALA A 309 4.29 -2.25 0.64
CA ALA A 309 4.82 -3.62 0.65
C ALA A 309 3.80 -4.64 1.22
N ASN A 310 3.12 -4.29 2.31
CA ASN A 310 2.03 -5.10 2.87
C ASN A 310 0.83 -5.22 1.91
N ALA A 311 0.44 -4.14 1.23
CA ALA A 311 -0.63 -4.19 0.24
C ALA A 311 -0.27 -5.09 -0.96
N CYS A 312 0.98 -5.05 -1.44
CA CYS A 312 1.51 -5.98 -2.45
C CYS A 312 1.47 -7.45 -1.97
N ALA A 313 1.91 -7.72 -0.73
CA ALA A 313 1.89 -9.06 -0.14
C ALA A 313 0.47 -9.59 0.10
N SER A 314 -0.50 -8.70 0.32
CA SER A 314 -1.92 -9.06 0.53
C SER A 314 -2.70 -9.36 -0.75
N ASN A 315 -2.12 -9.15 -1.94
CA ASN A 315 -2.76 -9.38 -3.23
C ASN A 315 -3.36 -10.81 -3.32
N PRO A 316 -4.67 -10.97 -3.58
CA PRO A 316 -5.30 -12.28 -3.74
C PRO A 316 -5.27 -12.82 -5.18
N VAL A 317 -4.94 -11.98 -6.18
CA VAL A 317 -4.99 -12.31 -7.61
C VAL A 317 -3.63 -12.07 -8.28
N ALA A 318 -2.80 -13.12 -8.31
CA ALA A 318 -1.52 -13.12 -9.02
C ALA A 318 -1.70 -12.70 -10.49
N LEU A 319 -0.69 -11.99 -11.02
CA LEU A 319 -0.60 -11.45 -12.38
C LEU A 319 -1.66 -10.38 -12.75
N ALA A 320 -2.94 -10.61 -12.46
CA ALA A 320 -4.02 -9.66 -12.69
C ALA A 320 -3.83 -8.34 -11.92
N ILE A 321 -3.26 -8.43 -10.71
CA ILE A 321 -2.60 -7.32 -10.02
C ILE A 321 -1.09 -7.64 -10.03
N PRO A 322 -0.25 -6.91 -10.79
CA PRO A 322 1.12 -7.32 -11.07
C PRO A 322 2.09 -6.92 -9.94
N CYS A 323 1.86 -7.42 -8.72
CA CYS A 323 2.71 -7.11 -7.56
C CYS A 323 4.13 -7.69 -7.63
N HIS A 324 4.41 -8.57 -8.61
CA HIS A 324 5.76 -9.01 -8.95
C HIS A 324 6.61 -7.90 -9.60
N ARG A 325 6.00 -6.90 -10.24
CA ARG A 325 6.69 -5.73 -10.83
C ARG A 325 7.25 -4.74 -9.79
N VAL A 326 7.00 -4.96 -8.50
CA VAL A 326 7.50 -4.09 -7.42
C VAL A 326 8.75 -4.67 -6.75
N ILE A 327 9.83 -3.91 -6.74
CA ILE A 327 11.16 -4.33 -6.27
C ILE A 327 11.76 -3.34 -5.24
N GLY A 328 12.93 -3.66 -4.69
CA GLY A 328 13.72 -2.75 -3.87
C GLY A 328 14.24 -1.55 -4.66
N LYS A 329 14.56 -0.45 -3.97
CA LYS A 329 15.11 0.77 -4.60
C LYS A 329 16.51 0.54 -5.21
N ASP A 330 17.23 -0.43 -4.67
CA ASP A 330 18.50 -0.99 -5.12
C ASP A 330 18.36 -2.02 -6.26
N GLY A 331 17.14 -2.25 -6.76
CA GLY A 331 16.84 -3.31 -7.72
C GLY A 331 16.65 -4.70 -7.09
N ALA A 332 16.80 -4.85 -5.76
CA ALA A 332 16.72 -6.15 -5.11
C ALA A 332 15.31 -6.76 -5.23
N ILE A 333 15.25 -8.03 -5.65
CA ILE A 333 13.99 -8.76 -5.75
C ILE A 333 13.58 -9.24 -4.35
N ALA A 334 12.83 -8.38 -3.67
CA ALA A 334 12.17 -8.68 -2.40
C ALA A 334 11.10 -9.77 -2.57
N GLY A 335 10.63 -10.32 -1.44
CA GLY A 335 9.68 -11.43 -1.38
C GLY A 335 8.41 -11.29 -2.24
N TYR A 336 7.82 -12.45 -2.53
CA TYR A 336 6.59 -12.59 -3.32
C TYR A 336 5.66 -13.58 -2.63
N ARG A 337 4.34 -13.34 -2.68
CA ARG A 337 3.35 -14.18 -1.98
C ARG A 337 3.44 -15.65 -2.37
N TRP A 338 3.82 -15.93 -3.61
CA TRP A 338 3.92 -17.28 -4.18
C TRP A 338 5.38 -17.77 -4.37
N GLY A 339 6.34 -17.10 -3.70
CA GLY A 339 7.76 -17.49 -3.68
C GLY A 339 8.65 -16.65 -4.61
N LYS A 340 9.86 -16.32 -4.14
CA LYS A 340 10.84 -15.47 -4.86
C LYS A 340 11.19 -16.00 -6.27
N PRO A 341 11.44 -17.31 -6.49
CA PRO A 341 11.78 -17.82 -7.83
C PRO A 341 10.71 -17.54 -8.89
N ARG A 342 9.42 -17.60 -8.53
CA ARG A 342 8.31 -17.27 -9.45
C ARG A 342 8.32 -15.80 -9.86
N LYS A 343 8.71 -14.90 -8.95
CA LYS A 343 8.84 -13.45 -9.25
C LYS A 343 10.04 -13.17 -10.13
N GLU A 344 11.14 -13.88 -9.93
CA GLU A 344 12.34 -13.80 -10.77
C GLU A 344 12.04 -14.26 -12.20
N ALA A 345 11.48 -15.45 -12.37
CA ALA A 345 11.09 -15.99 -13.68
C ALA A 345 10.06 -15.10 -14.42
N LEU A 346 9.10 -14.51 -13.70
CA LEU A 346 8.16 -13.54 -14.28
C LEU A 346 8.89 -12.29 -14.79
N LEU A 347 9.75 -11.68 -13.96
CA LEU A 347 10.48 -10.47 -14.35
C LEU A 347 11.43 -10.71 -15.53
N GLU A 348 12.06 -11.87 -15.59
CA GLU A 348 12.91 -12.30 -16.71
C GLU A 348 12.10 -12.46 -18.01
N THR A 349 10.98 -13.20 -17.96
CA THR A 349 10.06 -13.39 -19.10
C THR A 349 9.52 -12.08 -19.63
N GLU A 350 9.19 -11.13 -18.74
CA GLU A 350 8.69 -9.82 -19.14
C GLU A 350 9.77 -8.92 -19.76
N ARG A 351 11.02 -8.98 -19.26
CA ARG A 351 12.15 -8.19 -19.78
C ARG A 351 12.61 -8.66 -21.16
N ALA A 352 12.87 -9.96 -21.33
CA ALA A 352 13.36 -10.52 -22.59
C ALA A 352 12.42 -10.20 -23.77
N ARG A 353 11.11 -10.14 -23.52
CA ARG A 353 10.13 -9.75 -24.53
C ARG A 353 10.10 -8.24 -24.81
N ASN A 354 10.29 -7.38 -23.81
CA ASN A 354 10.38 -5.94 -24.02
C ASN A 354 11.60 -5.58 -24.88
N GLU A 355 12.76 -6.20 -24.62
CA GLU A 355 13.97 -6.06 -25.45
C GLU A 355 13.75 -6.53 -26.89
N THR A 356 12.96 -7.60 -27.09
CA THR A 356 12.59 -8.09 -28.44
C THR A 356 11.67 -7.11 -29.19
N ASN A 357 10.81 -6.38 -28.47
CA ASN A 357 9.87 -5.41 -29.05
C ASN A 357 10.47 -4.00 -29.26
N GLU A 358 11.65 -3.69 -28.70
CA GLU A 358 12.37 -2.42 -28.93
C GLU A 358 13.37 -2.50 -30.11
N VAL A 359 13.67 -3.70 -30.60
CA VAL A 359 14.61 -3.98 -31.70
C VAL A 359 13.90 -4.26 -33.04
N ALA A 360 12.56 -4.38 -33.03
CA ALA A 360 11.71 -4.67 -34.18
C ALA A 360 10.80 -3.47 -34.53
#